data_AF-A0A926TTF3-F1
#
_entry.id   AF-A0A926TTF3-F1
#
_cell.length_a   1.000
_cell.length_b   1.000
_cell.length_c   1.000
_cell.angle_alpha   90.00
_cell.angle_beta   90.00
_cell.angle_gamma   90.00
#
_symmetry.space_group_name_H-M   'P 1'
#
loop_
_entity.id
_entity.type
_entity.pdbx_description
1 polymer ?
#
loop_
_entity_poly.entity_id
_entity_poly.type
_entity_poly.pdbx_seq_one_letter_code
_entity_poly.pdbx_strand_id
1 'polypeptide(L)'
;MRIVKGYIASLWDPELIPTGVKTAVFVGSLLFLINHAPALLRGEMSRERWISTAITYAMPYLVNVYGQYSYRRKLMADSTSIK
;
A
#
# COMPACT_ATOMS: atom_id res chain seq x y z
N MET A 1 18.81 -3.41 -9.24
CA MET A 1 18.16 -4.49 -8.45
C MET A 1 18.13 -4.25 -6.92
N ARG A 2 19.19 -3.71 -6.27
CA ARG A 2 19.20 -3.53 -4.79
C ARG A 2 17.99 -2.74 -4.25
N ILE A 3 17.59 -1.66 -4.93
CA ILE A 3 16.46 -0.83 -4.50
C ILE A 3 15.15 -1.61 -4.51
N VAL A 4 14.89 -2.35 -5.59
CA VAL A 4 13.68 -3.17 -5.75
C VAL A 4 13.65 -4.30 -4.72
N LYS A 5 14.77 -5.00 -4.52
CA LYS A 5 14.88 -6.05 -3.50
C LYS A 5 14.64 -5.50 -2.09
N GLY A 6 15.19 -4.33 -1.77
CA GLY A 6 14.96 -3.66 -0.48
C GLY A 6 13.51 -3.23 -0.30
N TYR A 7 12.86 -2.72 -1.35
CA TYR A 7 11.43 -2.40 -1.30
C TYR A 7 10.57 -3.65 -1.10
N ILE A 8 10.83 -4.73 -1.84
CA ILE A 8 10.11 -5.99 -1.67
C ILE A 8 10.29 -6.48 -0.22
N ALA A 9 11.52 -6.53 0.30
CA ALA A 9 11.74 -6.92 1.69
C ALA A 9 10.98 -6.04 2.70
N SER A 10 10.86 -4.73 2.42
CA SER A 10 10.14 -3.79 3.28
C SER A 10 8.63 -4.03 3.36
N LEU A 11 8.04 -4.76 2.40
CA LEU A 11 6.63 -5.19 2.49
C LEU A 11 6.40 -6.22 3.61
N TRP A 12 7.45 -6.80 4.18
CA TRP A 12 7.36 -7.69 5.34
C TRP A 12 8.06 -7.13 6.58
N ASP A 13 8.38 -5.82 6.59
CA ASP A 13 9.01 -5.14 7.72
C ASP A 13 7.98 -4.91 8.85
N PRO A 14 8.16 -5.48 10.05
CA PRO A 14 7.24 -5.33 11.18
C PRO A 14 6.98 -3.88 11.59
N GLU A 15 7.89 -2.96 11.31
CA GLU A 15 7.72 -1.54 11.62
C GLU A 15 6.82 -0.83 10.58
N LEU A 16 6.82 -1.29 9.33
CA LEU A 16 6.09 -0.68 8.22
C LEU A 16 4.69 -1.29 8.02
N ILE A 17 4.52 -2.57 8.34
CA ILE A 17 3.25 -3.28 8.18
C ILE A 17 2.08 -2.58 8.88
N PRO A 18 2.14 -2.19 10.17
CA PRO A 18 0.98 -1.67 10.89
C PRO A 18 0.42 -0.38 10.26
N THR A 19 1.32 0.52 9.86
CA THR A 19 0.94 1.78 9.21
C THR A 19 0.43 1.53 7.79
N GLY A 20 1.05 0.59 7.06
CA GLY A 20 0.57 0.16 5.74
C GLY A 20 -0.83 -0.44 5.78
N VAL A 21 -1.10 -1.34 6.73
CA VAL A 21 -2.42 -1.95 6.91
C VAL A 21 -3.46 -0.91 7.31
N LYS A 22 -3.13 0.03 8.21
CA LYS A 22 -4.03 1.13 8.58
C LYS A 22 -4.41 1.98 7.38
N THR A 23 -3.44 2.35 6.55
CA THR A 23 -3.67 3.09 5.31
C THR A 23 -4.52 2.29 4.32
N ALA A 24 -4.23 1.00 4.14
CA ALA A 24 -5.00 0.09 3.30
C ALA A 24 -6.46 0.00 3.73
N VAL A 25 -6.73 -0.19 5.02
CA VAL A 25 -8.09 -0.27 5.54
C VAL A 25 -8.82 1.05 5.37
N PHE A 26 -8.22 2.18 5.77
CA PHE A 26 -8.92 3.47 5.74
C PHE A 26 -9.14 3.98 4.32
N VAL A 27 -8.06 4.10 3.55
CA VAL A 27 -8.12 4.61 2.17
C VAL A 27 -8.79 3.60 1.25
N GLY A 28 -8.49 2.31 1.41
CA GLY A 28 -9.11 1.25 0.63
C GLY A 28 -10.63 1.16 0.86
N SER A 29 -11.11 1.35 2.09
CA SER A 29 -12.56 1.40 2.36
C SER A 29 -13.23 2.59 1.69
N LEU A 30 -12.59 3.77 1.73
CA LEU A 30 -13.11 4.96 1.06
C LEU A 30 -13.16 4.76 -0.46
N LEU A 31 -12.10 4.23 -1.06
CA LEU A 31 -12.04 3.93 -2.48
C LEU A 31 -13.04 2.85 -2.87
N PHE A 32 -13.20 1.81 -2.05
CA PHE A 32 -14.21 0.77 -2.27
C PHE A 32 -15.63 1.37 -2.26
N LEU A 33 -15.93 2.23 -1.30
CA LEU A 33 -17.23 2.87 -1.20
C LEU A 33 -17.55 3.69 -2.47
N ILE A 34 -16.60 4.47 -2.95
CA ILE A 34 -16.78 5.33 -4.13
C ILE A 34 -16.87 4.50 -5.42
N ASN A 35 -16.06 3.44 -5.58
CA ASN A 35 -15.93 2.73 -6.85
C ASN A 35 -16.82 1.48 -6.97
N HIS A 36 -17.12 0.83 -5.85
CA HIS A 36 -17.69 -0.51 -5.84
C HIS A 36 -19.02 -0.59 -5.09
N ALA A 37 -19.34 0.33 -4.18
CA ALA A 37 -20.59 0.25 -3.43
C ALA A 37 -21.87 0.25 -4.29
N PRO A 38 -22.00 1.03 -5.38
CA PRO A 38 -23.20 0.96 -6.22
C PRO A 38 -23.42 -0.44 -6.82
N ALA A 39 -22.34 -1.07 -7.30
CA ALA A 39 -22.40 -2.43 -7.83
C ALA A 39 -22.64 -3.47 -6.73
N LEU A 40 -22.12 -3.23 -5.51
CA LEU A 40 -22.36 -4.12 -4.37
C LEU A 40 -23.84 -4.10 -3.98
N LEU A 41 -24.43 -2.91 -3.85
CA LEU A 41 -25.82 -2.71 -3.46
C LEU A 41 -26.80 -3.26 -4.51
N ARG A 42 -26.41 -3.28 -5.79
CA ARG A 42 -27.21 -3.86 -6.88
C ARG A 42 -26.96 -5.35 -7.12
N GLY A 43 -26.03 -5.98 -6.39
CA GLY A 43 -25.66 -7.38 -6.63
C GLY A 43 -24.89 -7.62 -7.93
N GLU A 44 -24.32 -6.58 -8.54
CA GLU A 44 -23.59 -6.61 -9.82
C GLU A 44 -22.09 -6.94 -9.63
N MET A 45 -21.74 -7.65 -8.56
CA MET A 45 -20.35 -7.98 -8.25
C MET A 45 -19.83 -9.15 -9.09
N SER A 46 -19.25 -8.82 -10.25
CA SER A 46 -18.53 -9.79 -11.09
C SER A 46 -17.17 -10.18 -10.50
N ARG A 47 -16.60 -11.29 -10.99
CA ARG A 47 -15.25 -11.73 -10.61
C ARG A 47 -14.18 -10.65 -10.84
N GLU A 48 -14.29 -9.91 -11.93
CA GLU A 48 -13.39 -8.80 -12.26
C GLU A 48 -13.50 -7.64 -11.25
N ARG A 49 -14.72 -7.32 -10.79
CA ARG A 49 -14.94 -6.29 -9.76
C ARG A 49 -14.40 -6.70 -8.39
N TRP A 50 -14.44 -7.99 -8.05
CA TRP A 50 -13.78 -8.49 -6.85
C TRP A 50 -12.25 -8.38 -6.91
N ILE A 51 -11.64 -8.66 -8.07
CA ILE A 51 -10.20 -8.45 -8.26
C ILE A 51 -9.87 -6.95 -8.14
N SER A 52 -10.69 -6.09 -8.75
CA SER A 52 -10.54 -4.63 -8.62
C SER A 52 -10.67 -4.15 -7.17
N THR A 53 -11.57 -4.76 -6.39
CA THR A 53 -11.68 -4.52 -4.94
C THR A 53 -10.41 -4.94 -4.21
N ALA A 54 -9.85 -6.11 -4.48
CA ALA A 54 -8.60 -6.55 -3.84
C ALA A 54 -7.44 -5.57 -4.15
N ILE A 55 -7.33 -5.12 -5.40
CA ILE A 55 -6.33 -4.12 -5.80
C ILE A 55 -6.56 -2.78 -5.08
N THR A 56 -7.81 -2.39 -4.89
CA THR A 56 -8.19 -1.15 -4.18
C THR A 56 -7.64 -1.09 -2.75
N TYR A 57 -7.53 -2.23 -2.06
CA TYR A 57 -6.90 -2.31 -0.75
C TYR A 57 -5.38 -2.54 -0.82
N ALA A 58 -4.90 -3.29 -1.82
CA ALA A 58 -3.47 -3.56 -2.00
C ALA A 58 -2.68 -2.29 -2.36
N MET A 59 -3.26 -1.39 -3.15
CA MET A 59 -2.55 -0.20 -3.63
C MET A 59 -2.17 0.78 -2.51
N PRO A 60 -3.07 1.19 -1.59
CA PRO A 60 -2.70 2.07 -0.50
C PRO A 60 -1.66 1.44 0.45
N TYR A 61 -1.69 0.12 0.65
CA TYR A 61 -0.64 -0.59 1.39
C TYR A 61 0.75 -0.40 0.73
N LEU A 62 0.84 -0.74 -0.55
CA LEU A 62 2.09 -0.73 -1.32
C LEU A 62 2.68 0.68 -1.40
N VAL A 63 1.85 1.68 -1.70
CA VAL A 63 2.30 3.08 -1.80
C VAL A 63 2.76 3.61 -0.44
N ASN A 64 2.08 3.25 0.65
CA ASN A 64 2.50 3.62 2.00
C ASN A 64 3.88 3.03 2.36
N VAL A 65 4.07 1.73 2.13
CA VAL A 65 5.37 1.07 2.40
C VAL A 65 6.47 1.65 1.51
N TYR A 66 6.18 1.91 0.23
CA TYR A 66 7.13 2.54 -0.69
C TYR A 66 7.58 3.92 -0.22
N GLY A 67 6.64 4.75 0.26
CA GLY A 67 6.94 6.07 0.80
C GLY A 67 7.87 5.98 2.01
N GLN A 68 7.57 5.10 2.96
CA GLN A 68 8.39 4.92 4.16
C GLN A 68 9.77 4.33 3.85
N TYR A 69 9.86 3.33 2.96
CA TYR A 69 11.13 2.78 2.51
C TYR A 69 12.01 3.85 1.82
N SER A 70 11.41 4.65 0.95
CA SER A 70 12.11 5.73 0.25
C SER A 70 12.63 6.79 1.21
N TYR A 71 11.81 7.16 2.20
CA TYR A 71 12.20 8.10 3.26
C TYR A 71 13.34 7.55 4.13
N ARG A 72 13.22 6.31 4.63
CA ARG A 72 14.28 5.63 5.42
C ARG A 72 15.61 5.59 4.67
N ARG A 73 15.59 5.22 3.38
CA ARG A 73 16.80 5.21 2.54
C ARG A 73 17.45 6.58 2.44
N LYS A 74 16.64 7.64 2.25
CA LYS A 74 17.16 9.00 2.12
C LYS A 74 17.86 9.44 3.41
N LEU A 75 17.24 9.19 4.56
CA LEU A 75 17.84 9.48 5.87
C LEU A 75 19.18 8.76 6.10
N MET A 76 19.28 7.48 5.68
CA MET A 76 20.53 6.71 5.80
C MET A 76 21.64 7.26 4.90
N ALA A 77 21.31 7.70 3.68
CA ALA A 77 22.27 8.32 2.77
C ALA A 77 22.80 9.65 3.33
N ASP A 78 21.90 10.51 3.82
CA ASP A 78 22.26 11.81 4.41
C ASP A 78 23.13 11.64 5.66
N SER A 79 22.81 10.66 6.52
CA SER A 79 23.59 10.37 7.75
C SER A 79 25.00 9.86 7.46
N THR A 80 25.19 9.22 6.31
CA THR A 80 26.52 8.72 5.87
C THR A 80 27.35 9.85 5.25
N SER A 81 26.72 10.89 4.70
CA SER A 81 27.43 12.05 4.13
C SER A 81 27.99 13.02 5.18
N ILE A 82 27.53 12.92 6.44
CA ILE A 82 27.93 13.81 7.55
C ILE A 82 29.08 13.20 8.36
N LYS A 83 29.36 11.89 8.20
CA LYS A 83 30.48 11.20 8.82
C LYS A 83 31.69 11.18 7.90
#